data_AF-A0A395N1K8-F1
#
_entry.id   AF-A0A395N1K8-F1
#
_cell.length_a   1.000
_cell.length_b   1.000
_cell.length_c   1.000
_cell.angle_alpha   90.00
_cell.angle_beta   90.00
_cell.angle_gamma   90.00
#
_symmetry.space_group_name_H-M   'P 1'
#
loop_
_entity.id
_entity.type
_entity.pdbx_description
1 polymer ?
#
loop_
_entity_poly.entity_id
_entity_poly.type
_entity_poly.pdbx_seq_one_letter_code
_entity_poly.pdbx_strand_id
1 'polypeptide(L)'
;MERLLQDGRPCHTVKIRKDKVEDEHELKGACQAMFPPADNGNISVEFCFDIADDPDNIEIYYLSYTTVNLEEELKKKRDGSGLKKEENSETNVA
;
A
#
# COMPACT_ATOMS: atom_id res chain seq x y z
N MET A 1 8.58 -24.25 -5.98
CA MET A 1 7.21 -24.25 -5.41
C MET A 1 6.62 -22.88 -5.71
N GLU A 2 5.76 -22.80 -6.72
CA GLU A 2 5.06 -21.56 -7.07
C GLU A 2 3.76 -21.52 -6.25
N ARG A 3 3.60 -20.55 -5.35
CA ARG A 3 2.28 -20.25 -4.78
C ARG A 3 1.46 -19.63 -5.91
N LEU A 4 0.71 -20.46 -6.62
CA LEU A 4 -0.24 -20.01 -7.63
C LEU A 4 -1.27 -19.10 -6.97
N LEU A 5 -1.18 -17.79 -7.21
CA LEU A 5 -2.27 -16.86 -6.97
C LEU A 5 -3.36 -17.26 -7.98
N GLN A 6 -4.31 -18.09 -7.54
CA GLN A 6 -5.33 -18.80 -8.34
C GLN A 6 -6.30 -17.90 -9.14
N ASP A 7 -6.05 -16.59 -9.20
CA ASP A 7 -6.99 -15.59 -9.72
C ASP A 7 -6.60 -15.00 -11.08
N GLY A 8 -5.43 -15.38 -11.64
CA GLY A 8 -4.95 -14.91 -12.96
C GLY A 8 -4.52 -13.43 -13.02
N ARG A 9 -4.73 -12.67 -11.95
CA ARG A 9 -4.28 -11.28 -11.80
C ARG A 9 -2.75 -11.22 -11.64
N PRO A 10 -2.06 -10.29 -12.32
CA PRO A 10 -0.65 -10.03 -12.04
C PRO A 10 -0.47 -9.49 -10.62
N CYS A 11 0.64 -9.88 -10.00
CA CYS A 11 1.09 -9.37 -8.70
C CYS A 11 1.96 -8.14 -8.93
N HIS A 12 1.66 -7.05 -8.22
CA HIS A 12 2.43 -5.81 -8.22
C HIS A 12 3.01 -5.55 -6.84
N THR A 13 4.20 -4.97 -6.81
CA THR A 13 4.91 -4.65 -5.57
C THR A 13 5.15 -3.15 -5.48
N VAL A 14 4.85 -2.57 -4.32
CA VAL A 14 5.10 -1.15 -4.02
C VAL A 14 5.82 -1.05 -2.69
N LYS A 15 6.82 -0.17 -2.64
CA LYS A 15 7.53 0.18 -1.41
C LYS A 15 7.10 1.54 -0.91
N ILE A 16 6.67 1.62 0.34
CA ILE A 16 6.33 2.86 1.03
C ILE A 16 7.29 3.02 2.20
N ARG A 17 7.94 4.18 2.30
CA ARG A 17 8.82 4.47 3.43
C ARG A 17 8.04 4.50 4.75
N LYS A 18 8.54 3.81 5.77
CA LYS A 18 7.94 3.76 7.11
C LYS A 18 7.79 5.13 7.74
N ASP A 19 8.72 6.06 7.50
CA ASP A 19 8.63 7.41 8.03
C ASP A 19 7.46 8.23 7.45
N LYS A 20 6.90 7.83 6.30
CA LYS A 20 5.68 8.43 5.73
C LYS A 20 4.39 7.80 6.27
N VAL A 21 4.48 6.73 7.05
CA VAL A 21 3.32 6.03 7.61
C VAL A 21 3.07 6.55 9.02
N GLU A 22 1.82 6.89 9.29
CA GLU A 22 1.35 7.34 10.60
C GLU A 22 0.68 6.19 11.36
N ASP A 23 -0.15 5.42 10.66
CA ASP A 23 -0.87 4.26 11.20
C ASP A 23 -0.86 3.10 10.20
N GLU A 24 -0.16 2.02 10.55
CA GLU A 24 -0.02 0.82 9.72
C GLU A 24 -1.35 0.07 9.55
N HIS A 25 -2.24 0.13 10.54
CA HIS A 25 -3.53 -0.54 10.50
C HIS A 25 -4.50 0.19 9.56
N GLU A 26 -4.52 1.53 9.59
CA GLU A 26 -5.24 2.33 8.61
C GLU A 26 -4.68 2.14 7.21
N LEU A 27 -3.35 2.13 7.04
CA LEU A 27 -2.72 1.87 5.75
C LEU A 27 -3.14 0.51 5.18
N LYS A 28 -3.15 -0.51 6.05
CA LYS A 28 -3.62 -1.84 5.69
C LYS A 28 -5.08 -1.84 5.25
N GLY A 29 -5.95 -1.22 6.05
CA GLY A 29 -7.36 -1.09 5.72
C GLY A 29 -7.60 -0.32 4.41
N ALA A 30 -6.85 0.75 4.18
CA ALA A 30 -6.95 1.58 3.00
C ALA A 30 -6.63 0.82 1.72
N CYS A 31 -5.55 0.03 1.70
CA CYS A 31 -5.20 -0.79 0.54
C CYS A 31 -6.17 -1.96 0.34
N GLN A 32 -6.61 -2.62 1.42
CA GLN A 32 -7.64 -3.66 1.34
C GLN A 32 -8.96 -3.12 0.77
N ALA A 33 -9.31 -1.88 1.08
CA ALA A 33 -10.48 -1.24 0.49
C ALA A 33 -10.31 -0.92 -1.01
N MET A 34 -9.08 -0.73 -1.50
CA MET A 34 -8.82 -0.52 -2.93
C MET A 34 -8.71 -1.83 -3.71
N PHE A 35 -8.15 -2.86 -3.09
CA PHE A 35 -8.04 -4.20 -3.65
C PHE A 35 -8.72 -5.16 -2.69
N PRO A 36 -10.08 -5.21 -2.73
CA PRO A 36 -10.82 -6.10 -1.85
C PRO A 36 -10.39 -7.56 -2.05
N PRO A 37 -10.59 -8.42 -1.03
CA PRO A 37 -10.38 -9.85 -1.18
C PRO A 37 -11.09 -10.38 -2.43
N ALA A 38 -10.48 -11.38 -3.06
CA ALA A 38 -11.13 -12.10 -4.15
C ALA A 38 -12.44 -12.75 -3.64
N ASP A 39 -13.40 -12.99 -4.53
CA ASP A 39 -14.70 -13.60 -4.19
C ASP A 39 -14.57 -14.99 -3.54
N ASN A 40 -13.43 -15.66 -3.73
CA ASN A 40 -13.07 -16.93 -3.11
C ASN A 40 -12.53 -16.80 -1.67
N GLY A 41 -12.48 -15.58 -1.11
CA GLY A 41 -11.95 -15.29 0.22
C GLY A 41 -10.43 -15.15 0.28
N ASN A 42 -9.72 -15.26 -0.86
CA ASN A 42 -8.28 -15.04 -0.90
C ASN A 42 -7.94 -13.55 -0.73
N ILE A 43 -6.87 -13.30 0.04
CA ILE A 43 -6.38 -11.96 0.30
C ILE A 43 -5.75 -11.40 -1.00
N SER A 44 -6.27 -10.27 -1.48
CA SER A 44 -5.73 -9.58 -2.67
C SER A 44 -4.54 -8.67 -2.37
N VAL A 45 -4.24 -8.40 -1.08
CA VAL A 45 -3.14 -7.52 -0.65
C VAL A 45 -2.36 -8.12 0.53
N GLU A 46 -1.07 -8.31 0.36
CA GLU A 46 -0.14 -8.73 1.42
C GLU A 46 0.81 -7.57 1.79
N PHE A 47 1.18 -7.51 3.07
CA PHE A 47 2.05 -6.47 3.62
C PHE A 47 3.25 -7.12 4.30
N CYS A 48 4.45 -6.63 3.99
CA CYS A 48 5.69 -7.00 4.64
C CYS A 48 6.28 -5.76 5.33
N PHE A 49 6.22 -5.74 6.66
CA PHE A 49 6.74 -4.65 7.49
C PHE A 49 8.19 -4.89 7.93
N ASP A 50 8.63 -6.14 8.03
CA ASP A 50 9.96 -6.51 8.52
C ASP A 50 10.87 -6.99 7.37
N ILE A 51 11.23 -6.06 6.49
CA ILE A 51 12.14 -6.33 5.37
C ILE A 51 13.59 -6.19 5.84
N ALA A 52 14.30 -7.32 5.96
CA ALA A 52 15.67 -7.33 6.47
C ALA A 52 16.65 -6.51 5.60
N ASP A 53 16.49 -6.56 4.27
CA ASP A 53 17.34 -5.86 3.31
C ASP A 53 16.93 -4.39 3.08
N ASP A 54 15.77 -3.96 3.60
CA ASP A 54 15.22 -2.62 3.38
C ASP A 54 14.36 -2.16 4.56
N PRO A 55 14.97 -2.00 5.76
CA PRO A 55 14.25 -1.84 7.03
C PRO A 55 13.44 -0.54 7.13
N ASP A 56 13.74 0.45 6.30
CA ASP A 56 13.06 1.75 6.25
C ASP A 56 11.79 1.74 5.41
N ASN A 57 11.48 0.62 4.74
CA ASN A 57 10.34 0.49 3.84
C ASN A 57 9.36 -0.60 4.29
N ILE A 58 8.10 -0.39 3.92
CA ILE A 58 7.02 -1.37 3.97
C ILE A 58 6.77 -1.77 2.53
N GLU A 59 6.72 -3.08 2.28
CA GLU A 59 6.48 -3.61 0.94
C GLU A 59 5.07 -4.18 0.89
N ILE A 60 4.32 -3.69 -0.09
CA ILE A 60 2.91 -4.00 -0.28
C ILE A 60 2.80 -4.74 -1.60
N TYR A 61 2.27 -5.95 -1.53
CA TYR A 61 1.99 -6.80 -2.68
C TYR A 61 0.49 -6.77 -2.93
N TYR A 62 0.07 -6.53 -4.17
CA TYR A 62 -1.36 -6.56 -4.51
C TYR A 62 -1.63 -7.21 -5.86
N LEU A 63 -2.80 -7.85 -5.97
CA LEU A 63 -3.29 -8.48 -7.19
C LEU A 63 -4.22 -7.55 -7.97
N SER A 64 -3.81 -7.14 -9.17
CA SER A 64 -4.63 -6.27 -10.03
C SER A 64 -4.30 -6.48 -11.50
N TYR A 65 -5.31 -6.40 -12.38
CA TYR A 65 -5.10 -6.37 -13.85
C TYR A 65 -4.46 -5.05 -14.33
N THR A 66 -4.56 -4.01 -13.53
CA THR A 66 -3.99 -2.68 -13.81
C THR A 66 -3.02 -2.29 -12.71
N THR A 67 -1.83 -1.82 -13.08
CA THR A 67 -0.91 -1.18 -12.14
C THR A 67 -1.47 0.18 -11.76
N VAL A 68 -1.45 0.52 -10.48
CA VAL A 68 -1.83 1.84 -9.99
C VAL A 68 -0.67 2.46 -9.20
N ASN A 69 -0.64 3.79 -9.16
CA ASN A 69 0.26 4.48 -8.24
C ASN A 69 -0.38 4.46 -6.83
N LEU A 70 -0.05 3.43 -6.06
CA LEU A 70 -0.63 3.17 -4.75
C LEU A 70 -0.46 4.36 -3.79
N GLU A 71 0.71 5.01 -3.75
CA GLU A 71 0.96 6.16 -2.87
C GLU A 71 0.02 7.34 -3.23
N GLU A 72 -0.13 7.66 -4.52
CA GLU A 72 -1.04 8.71 -4.99
C GLU A 72 -2.51 8.40 -4.67
N GLU A 73 -2.95 7.16 -4.90
CA GLU A 73 -4.33 6.76 -4.61
C GLU A 73 -4.64 6.80 -3.11
N LEU A 74 -3.68 6.43 -2.26
CA LEU A 74 -3.81 6.55 -0.80
C LEU A 74 -3.84 8.02 -0.35
N LYS A 75 -3.04 8.91 -0.95
CA LYS A 75 -3.07 10.35 -0.66
C LYS A 75 -4.43 10.97 -0.97
N LYS A 76 -5.08 10.55 -2.07
CA LYS A 76 -6.43 11.01 -2.43
C LYS A 76 -7.48 10.69 -1.37
N LYS A 77 -7.29 9.63 -0.57
CA LYS A 77 -8.23 9.26 0.49
C LYS A 77 -8.25 10.23 1.68
N ARG A 78 -7.27 11.14 1.80
CA ARG A 78 -7.06 12.21 2.81
C ARG A 78 -7.19 11.83 4.30
N ASP A 79 -8.23 11.12 4.69
CA ASP A 79 -8.49 10.57 6.02
C ASP A 79 -8.55 9.04 5.94
N GLY A 80 -7.97 8.35 6.92
CA GLY A 80 -7.98 6.88 6.98
C GLY A 80 -7.07 6.19 5.95
N SER A 81 -6.10 6.90 5.37
CA SER A 81 -5.10 6.30 4.46
C SER A 81 -3.90 5.70 5.19
N GLY A 82 -3.75 5.97 6.49
CA GLY A 82 -2.58 5.59 7.29
C GLY A 82 -1.28 6.29 6.90
N LEU A 83 -1.30 7.16 5.87
CA LEU A 83 -0.15 7.99 5.49
C LEU A 83 -0.17 9.28 6.27
N LYS A 84 1.01 9.76 6.66
CA LYS A 84 1.18 11.10 7.21
C LYS A 84 0.64 12.11 6.20
N LYS A 85 -0.11 13.09 6.70
CA LYS A 85 -0.46 14.26 5.90
C LYS A 85 0.86 14.91 5.51
N GLU A 86 1.12 15.07 4.21
CA GLU A 86 2.21 15.92 3.77
C GLU A 86 1.93 17.31 4.35
N GLU A 87 2.67 17.67 5.41
CA GLU A 87 2.79 19.04 5.86
C GLU A 87 3.45 19.76 4.70
N ASN A 88 2.59 20.39 3.89
CA ASN A 88 2.98 21.22 2.79
C ASN A 88 3.82 22.36 3.39
N SER A 89 5.13 22.15 3.46
CA SER A 89 6.10 23.21 3.70
C SER A 89 6.21 24.02 2.40
N GLU A 90 5.09 24.58 1.95
CA GLU A 90 5.11 25.84 1.23
C GLU A 90 5.57 26.89 2.25
N THR A 91 6.88 26.91 2.49
CA THR A 91 7.52 28.09 3.05
C THR A 91 7.39 29.15 1.97
N ASN A 92 6.29 29.90 2.05
CA ASN A 92 6.15 31.19 1.41
C ASN A 92 7.28 32.07 1.93
N VAL A 93 8.41 32.09 1.25
CA VAL A 93 9.45 33.09 1.49
C VAL A 93 9.04 34.31 0.66
N ALA A 94 8.62 35.33 1.40
CA ALA A 94 8.16 36.62 0.93
C ALA A 94 9.16 37.37 0.06
#